data_AF-A0A937CE21-F1
#
_entry.id   AF-A0A937CE21-F1
#
_cell.length_a   1.000
_cell.length_b   1.000
_cell.length_c   1.000
_cell.angle_alpha   90.00
_cell.angle_beta   90.00
_cell.angle_gamma   90.00
#
_symmetry.space_group_name_H-M   'P 1'
#
loop_
_entity.id
_entity.type
_entity.pdbx_description
1 polymer ?
#
loop_
_entity_poly.entity_id
_entity_poly.type
_entity_poly.pdbx_seq_one_letter_code
_entity_poly.pdbx_strand_id
1 'polypeptide(L)'
;MKLKLTTAQKVIITLLVLACSVAGFMIKLPAMFRKHDLEMHAAFYFTAAAFFTLLFAGRNFWIHLFILVVLAAFGAGIEYAQEYSNQLVHRRIHGRFDPEDVKYNIMGLLAFSAIWVTYLLGAWLVKSPQPGKKPVGEKL
;
A
#
# COMPACT_ATOMS: atom_id res chain seq x y z
N MET A 1 0.80 -11.42 -13.88
CA MET A 1 0.17 -10.72 -15.02
C MET A 1 0.97 -9.48 -15.35
N LYS A 2 1.35 -9.25 -16.61
CA LYS A 2 1.82 -7.92 -17.04
C LYS A 2 0.58 -7.13 -17.45
N LEU A 3 0.06 -6.28 -16.56
CA LEU A 3 -0.94 -5.28 -16.97
C LEU A 3 -0.24 -4.35 -17.96
N LYS A 4 -0.67 -4.36 -19.23
CA LYS A 4 -0.16 -3.48 -20.28
C LYS A 4 -0.75 -2.08 -20.12
N LEU A 5 -0.43 -1.43 -19.00
CA LEU A 5 -0.81 -0.04 -18.74
C LEU A 5 0.37 0.88 -19.06
N THR A 6 0.10 1.97 -19.77
CA THR A 6 1.08 3.03 -19.99
C THR A 6 1.34 3.76 -18.68
N THR A 7 2.49 4.43 -18.57
CA THR A 7 2.82 5.22 -17.37
C THR A 7 1.76 6.28 -17.07
N ALA A 8 1.26 6.97 -18.10
CA ALA A 8 0.19 7.95 -17.96
C ALA A 8 -1.09 7.34 -17.35
N GLN A 9 -1.49 6.16 -17.81
CA GLN A 9 -2.67 5.47 -17.26
C GLN A 9 -2.47 5.10 -15.79
N LYS A 10 -1.28 4.60 -15.41
CA LYS A 10 -0.97 4.29 -14.01
C LYS A 10 -1.04 5.53 -13.12
N VAL A 11 -0.52 6.66 -13.61
CA VAL A 11 -0.59 7.95 -12.90
C VAL A 11 -2.04 8.41 -12.75
N ILE A 12 -2.84 8.39 -13.81
CA ILE A 12 -4.26 8.77 -13.75
C ILE A 12 -5.02 7.91 -12.74
N ILE A 13 -4.85 6.58 -12.80
CA ILE A 13 -5.47 5.66 -11.85
C ILE A 13 -5.04 5.97 -10.41
N THR A 14 -3.75 6.25 -10.21
CA THR A 14 -3.21 6.61 -8.89
C THR A 14 -3.85 7.88 -8.35
N LEU A 15 -3.97 8.92 -9.18
CA LEU A 15 -4.59 10.19 -8.78
C LEU A 15 -6.08 10.00 -8.42
N LEU A 16 -6.80 9.20 -9.20
CA LEU A 16 -8.22 8.90 -8.93
C LEU A 16 -8.39 8.13 -7.61
N VAL A 17 -7.62 7.06 -7.40
CA VAL A 17 -7.68 6.27 -6.16
C VAL A 17 -7.23 7.10 -4.96
N LEU A 18 -6.20 7.95 -5.11
CA LEU A 18 -5.76 8.85 -4.06
C LEU A 18 -6.86 9.86 -3.69
N ALA A 19 -7.52 10.47 -4.68
CA ALA A 19 -8.63 11.39 -4.44
C ALA A 19 -9.79 10.71 -3.70
N CYS A 20 -10.17 9.51 -4.14
CA CYS A 20 -11.19 8.71 -3.46
C CYS A 20 -10.77 8.33 -2.03
N SER A 21 -9.49 8.00 -1.81
CA SER A 21 -8.97 7.64 -0.49
C SER A 21 -9.03 8.83 0.46
N VAL A 22 -8.53 10.00 0.04
CA VAL A 22 -8.61 11.23 0.83
C VAL A 22 -10.06 11.57 1.16
N ALA A 23 -10.97 11.51 0.19
CA ALA A 23 -12.39 11.74 0.43
C ALA A 23 -12.97 10.73 1.44
N GLY A 24 -12.61 9.45 1.32
CA GLY A 24 -13.03 8.39 2.23
C GLY A 24 -12.60 8.63 3.67
N PHE A 25 -11.32 8.96 3.91
CA PHE A 25 -10.81 9.25 5.25
C PHE A 25 -11.37 10.55 5.84
N MET A 26 -11.73 11.54 5.00
CA MET A 26 -12.32 12.79 5.46
C MET A 26 -13.84 12.71 5.72
N ILE A 27 -14.48 11.57 5.43
CA ILE A 27 -15.89 11.35 5.75
C ILE A 27 -15.98 10.56 7.04
N LYS A 28 -16.80 11.06 7.97
CA LYS A 28 -17.04 10.39 9.24
C LYS A 28 -17.62 9.00 9.04
N LEU A 29 -17.00 8.03 9.70
CA LEU A 29 -17.37 6.64 9.58
C LEU A 29 -18.82 6.34 10.06
N PRO A 30 -19.61 5.57 9.30
CA PRO A 30 -20.93 5.13 9.74
C PRO A 30 -20.88 4.36 11.07
N ALA A 31 -21.92 4.52 11.89
CA ALA A 31 -21.95 3.99 13.27
C ALA A 31 -21.67 2.47 13.36
N MET A 32 -22.08 1.69 12.35
CA MET A 32 -21.89 0.25 12.32
C MET A 32 -20.42 -0.17 12.24
N PHE A 33 -19.55 0.65 11.65
CA PHE A 33 -18.16 0.30 11.41
C PHE A 33 -17.20 0.83 12.48
N ARG A 34 -17.64 1.71 13.38
CA ARG A 34 -16.76 2.37 14.38
C ARG A 34 -16.04 1.41 15.32
N LYS A 35 -16.59 0.21 15.52
CA LYS A 35 -15.94 -0.82 16.34
C LYS A 35 -14.80 -1.53 15.61
N HIS A 36 -14.69 -1.33 14.29
CA HIS A 36 -13.74 -1.96 13.39
C HIS A 36 -12.81 -0.95 12.72
N ASP A 37 -12.69 0.26 13.28
CA ASP A 37 -11.95 1.37 12.67
C ASP A 37 -10.49 0.99 12.42
N LEU A 38 -9.85 0.43 13.44
CA LEU A 38 -8.47 -0.05 13.41
C LEU A 38 -8.26 -1.16 12.36
N GLU A 39 -9.17 -2.13 12.29
CA GLU A 39 -9.11 -3.21 11.31
C GLU A 39 -9.28 -2.69 9.88
N MET A 40 -10.13 -1.68 9.67
CA MET A 40 -10.30 -1.04 8.37
C MET A 40 -9.08 -0.23 7.96
N HIS A 41 -8.44 0.47 8.89
CA HIS A 41 -7.16 1.14 8.67
C HIS A 41 -6.10 0.13 8.20
N ALA A 42 -5.93 -0.97 8.94
CA ALA A 42 -5.03 -2.05 8.53
C ALA A 42 -5.40 -2.65 7.17
N ALA A 43 -6.69 -2.93 6.91
CA ALA A 43 -7.15 -3.49 5.65
C ALA A 43 -6.94 -2.54 4.46
N PHE A 44 -7.18 -1.23 4.65
CA PHE A 44 -6.94 -0.21 3.65
C PHE A 44 -5.46 -0.17 3.28
N TYR A 45 -4.55 -0.07 4.25
CA TYR A 45 -3.11 0.03 3.99
C TYR A 45 -2.53 -1.27 3.43
N PHE A 46 -3.01 -2.43 3.87
CA PHE A 46 -2.70 -3.72 3.23
C PHE A 46 -3.07 -3.71 1.74
N THR A 47 -4.30 -3.29 1.43
CA THR A 47 -4.81 -3.28 0.06
C THR A 47 -4.11 -2.23 -0.80
N ALA A 48 -3.81 -1.05 -0.24
CA ALA A 48 -3.05 -0.01 -0.90
C ALA A 48 -1.62 -0.47 -1.23
N ALA A 49 -0.93 -1.10 -0.27
CA ALA A 49 0.39 -1.67 -0.50
C ALA A 49 0.35 -2.72 -1.60
N ALA A 50 -0.65 -3.61 -1.60
CA ALA A 50 -0.85 -4.60 -2.65
C ALA A 50 -1.06 -3.96 -4.01
N PHE A 51 -2.00 -3.02 -4.08
CA PHE A 51 -2.36 -2.32 -5.30
C PHE A 51 -1.15 -1.60 -5.92
N PHE A 52 -0.46 -0.75 -5.16
CA PHE A 52 0.67 0.01 -5.67
C PHE A 52 1.89 -0.86 -5.99
N THR A 53 2.14 -1.91 -5.20
CA THR A 53 3.23 -2.85 -5.48
C THR A 53 2.98 -3.59 -6.81
N LEU A 54 1.75 -4.03 -7.06
CA LEU A 54 1.39 -4.67 -8.33
C LEU A 54 1.39 -3.69 -9.50
N LEU A 55 0.99 -2.44 -9.27
CA LEU A 55 0.92 -1.40 -10.31
C LEU A 55 2.30 -0.90 -10.75
N PHE A 56 3.24 -0.71 -9.81
CA PHE A 56 4.53 -0.07 -10.04
C PHE A 56 5.75 -0.96 -9.78
N ALA A 57 5.79 -1.68 -8.67
CA ALA A 57 7.01 -2.39 -8.25
C ALA A 57 7.22 -3.72 -8.99
N GLY A 58 6.16 -4.50 -9.23
CA GLY A 58 6.27 -5.85 -9.76
C GLY A 58 7.10 -6.75 -8.84
N ARG A 59 8.38 -6.99 -9.20
CA ARG A 59 9.37 -7.71 -8.38
C ARG A 59 10.53 -6.84 -7.88
N ASN A 60 10.47 -5.53 -8.12
CA ASN A 60 11.52 -4.60 -7.72
C ASN A 60 11.36 -4.23 -6.23
N PHE A 61 12.32 -4.67 -5.42
CA PHE A 61 12.35 -4.44 -3.97
C PHE A 61 12.42 -2.96 -3.59
N TRP A 62 13.24 -2.16 -4.27
CA TRP A 62 13.41 -0.75 -3.94
C TRP A 62 12.16 0.08 -4.20
N ILE A 63 11.44 -0.21 -5.29
CA ILE A 63 10.16 0.46 -5.58
C ILE A 63 9.11 0.07 -4.53
N HIS A 64 9.07 -1.19 -4.09
CA HIS A 64 8.18 -1.61 -3.00
C HIS A 64 8.49 -0.86 -1.70
N LEU A 65 9.77 -0.76 -1.31
CA LEU A 65 10.19 -0.02 -0.12
C LEU A 65 9.79 1.46 -0.20
N PHE A 66 10.00 2.09 -1.36
CA PHE A 66 9.57 3.47 -1.59
C PHE A 66 8.05 3.64 -1.41
N ILE A 67 7.24 2.72 -1.95
CA ILE A 67 5.79 2.70 -1.78
C ILE A 67 5.40 2.61 -0.29
N LEU A 68 6.06 1.74 0.49
CA LEU A 68 5.78 1.61 1.92
C LEU A 68 6.02 2.92 2.68
N VAL A 69 7.15 3.59 2.41
CA VAL A 69 7.49 4.86 3.06
C VAL A 69 6.47 5.93 2.72
N VAL A 70 6.10 6.05 1.43
CA VAL A 70 5.11 7.03 0.98
C VAL A 70 3.74 6.76 1.61
N LEU A 71 3.30 5.50 1.65
CA LEU A 71 2.03 5.15 2.28
C LEU A 71 2.05 5.38 3.80
N ALA A 72 3.14 5.03 4.50
CA ALA A 72 3.27 5.31 5.92
C ALA A 72 3.20 6.82 6.22
N ALA A 73 3.88 7.64 5.41
CA ALA A 73 3.81 9.10 5.52
C ALA A 73 2.40 9.63 5.22
N PHE A 74 1.71 9.07 4.22
CA PHE A 74 0.32 9.41 3.91
C PHE A 74 -0.62 9.08 5.09
N GLY A 75 -0.44 7.94 5.76
CA GLY A 75 -1.24 7.55 6.91
C GLY A 75 -1.06 8.46 8.12
N ALA A 76 0.16 8.85 8.44
CA ALA A 76 0.35 9.88 9.47
C ALA A 76 -0.22 11.24 9.01
N GLY A 77 -0.04 11.60 7.74
CA GLY A 77 -0.50 12.86 7.19
C GLY A 77 -2.02 13.02 7.19
N ILE A 78 -2.78 11.95 6.93
CA ILE A 78 -4.25 12.01 6.90
C ILE A 78 -4.84 12.20 8.30
N GLU A 79 -4.24 11.61 9.34
CA GLU A 79 -4.60 11.85 10.75
C GLU A 79 -4.40 13.32 11.13
N TYR A 80 -3.25 13.90 10.75
CA TYR A 80 -3.00 15.33 10.94
C TYR A 80 -4.01 16.19 10.18
N ALA A 81 -4.38 15.81 8.96
CA ALA A 81 -5.37 16.53 8.16
C ALA A 81 -6.77 16.47 8.80
N GLN A 82 -7.17 15.31 9.34
CA GLN A 82 -8.41 15.14 10.08
C GLN A 82 -8.44 16.01 11.34
N GLU A 83 -7.37 16.01 12.15
CA GLU A 83 -7.27 16.88 13.32
C GLU A 83 -7.32 18.37 12.94
N TYR A 84 -6.57 18.77 11.90
CA TYR A 84 -6.56 20.14 11.40
C TYR A 84 -7.93 20.57 10.85
N SER A 85 -8.68 19.67 10.20
CA SER A 85 -10.01 19.95 9.69
C SER A 85 -10.99 20.38 10.79
N ASN A 86 -10.82 19.87 12.02
CA ASN A 86 -11.63 20.28 13.16
C ASN A 86 -11.40 21.75 13.54
N GLN A 87 -10.17 22.26 13.34
CA GLN A 87 -9.83 23.66 13.58
C GLN A 87 -10.46 24.56 12.52
N LEU A 88 -10.42 24.15 11.25
CA LEU A 88 -11.00 24.91 10.15
C LEU A 88 -12.54 25.03 10.26
N VAL A 89 -13.22 23.93 10.55
CA VAL A 89 -14.70 23.90 10.55
C VAL A 89 -15.30 24.34 11.90
N HIS A 90 -14.47 24.67 12.89
CA HIS A 90 -14.88 25.08 14.25
C HIS A 90 -15.88 24.11 14.90
N ARG A 91 -15.91 22.86 14.43
CA ARG A 91 -16.72 21.75 14.92
C ARG A 91 -15.87 20.48 14.86
N ARG A 92 -15.96 19.64 15.88
CA ARG A 92 -15.31 18.32 15.87
C ARG A 92 -16.08 17.38 14.94
N ILE A 93 -15.59 17.24 13.72
CA ILE A 93 -16.09 16.27 12.74
C ILE A 93 -15.34 14.96 12.92
N HIS A 94 -14.01 15.03 13.12
CA HIS A 94 -13.10 13.92 13.34
C HIS A 94 -12.55 13.88 14.78
N GLY A 95 -11.87 12.78 15.12
CA GLY A 95 -11.11 12.63 16.36
C GLY A 95 -9.90 13.56 16.44
N ARG A 96 -9.10 13.39 17.50
CA ARG A 96 -7.73 13.93 17.56
C ARG A 96 -6.81 12.96 16.82
N PHE A 97 -5.59 13.38 16.50
CA PHE A 97 -4.57 12.46 15.99
C PHE A 97 -4.46 11.23 16.91
N ASP A 98 -4.68 10.04 16.36
CA ASP A 98 -4.58 8.79 17.09
C ASP A 98 -3.33 8.01 16.64
N PRO A 99 -2.31 7.85 17.52
CA PRO A 99 -1.15 7.03 17.20
C PRO A 99 -1.50 5.55 16.99
N GLU A 100 -2.64 5.07 17.50
CA GLU A 100 -3.10 3.71 17.28
C GLU A 100 -3.53 3.50 15.82
N ASP A 101 -4.20 4.47 15.20
CA ASP A 101 -4.56 4.42 13.76
C ASP A 101 -3.30 4.31 12.88
N VAL A 102 -2.26 5.08 13.20
CA VAL A 102 -0.96 5.00 12.51
C VAL A 102 -0.30 3.63 12.69
N LYS A 103 -0.37 3.06 13.90
CA LYS A 103 0.15 1.71 14.17
C LYS A 103 -0.57 0.66 13.32
N TYR A 104 -1.90 0.71 13.23
CA TYR A 104 -2.67 -0.24 12.42
C TYR A 104 -2.46 -0.06 10.92
N ASN A 105 -2.28 1.18 10.45
CA ASN A 105 -1.83 1.47 9.08
C ASN A 105 -0.51 0.73 8.78
N ILE A 106 0.48 0.86 9.67
CA ILE A 106 1.78 0.18 9.55
C ILE A 106 1.63 -1.34 9.60
N MET A 107 0.77 -1.88 10.48
CA MET A 107 0.51 -3.32 10.53
C MET A 107 -0.04 -3.86 9.21
N GLY A 108 -0.95 -3.13 8.57
CA GLY A 108 -1.46 -3.47 7.24
C GLY A 108 -0.37 -3.50 6.17
N LEU A 109 0.50 -2.48 6.15
CA LEU A 109 1.67 -2.41 5.27
C LEU A 109 2.60 -3.62 5.45
N LEU A 110 2.98 -3.90 6.71
CA LEU A 110 3.89 -5.01 7.04
C LEU A 110 3.29 -6.37 6.70
N ALA A 111 2.00 -6.57 6.96
CA ALA A 111 1.31 -7.80 6.63
C ALA A 111 1.36 -8.10 5.12
N PHE A 112 1.11 -7.10 4.27
CA PHE A 112 1.25 -7.28 2.83
C PHE A 112 2.71 -7.53 2.42
N SER A 113 3.65 -6.77 2.96
CA SER A 113 5.08 -6.95 2.68
C SER A 113 5.58 -8.35 3.01
N ALA A 114 5.12 -8.94 4.12
CA ALA A 114 5.47 -10.32 4.50
C ALA A 114 5.01 -11.33 3.44
N ILE A 115 3.78 -11.20 2.94
CA ILE A 115 3.25 -12.05 1.87
C ILE A 115 4.06 -11.85 0.58
N TRP A 116 4.33 -10.60 0.21
CA TRP A 116 5.04 -10.28 -1.02
C TRP A 116 6.49 -10.76 -1.03
N VAL A 117 7.22 -10.59 0.09
CA VAL A 117 8.59 -11.12 0.25
C VAL A 117 8.58 -12.64 0.17
N THR A 118 7.63 -13.31 0.82
CA THR A 118 7.48 -14.77 0.73
C THR A 118 7.27 -15.22 -0.72
N TYR A 119 6.42 -14.50 -1.48
CA TYR A 119 6.24 -14.73 -2.91
C TYR A 119 7.54 -14.56 -3.71
N LEU A 120 8.33 -13.52 -3.44
CA LEU A 120 9.61 -13.29 -4.13
C LEU A 120 10.61 -14.41 -3.85
N LEU A 121 10.73 -14.84 -2.59
CA LEU A 121 11.61 -15.93 -2.19
C LEU A 121 11.21 -17.25 -2.87
N GLY A 122 9.93 -17.61 -2.84
CA GLY A 122 9.43 -18.79 -3.55
C GLY A 122 9.69 -18.72 -5.06
N ALA A 123 9.45 -17.57 -5.68
CA ALA A 123 9.72 -17.36 -7.10
C ALA A 123 11.22 -17.43 -7.45
N TRP A 124 12.11 -17.05 -6.52
CA TRP A 124 13.55 -17.19 -6.66
C TRP A 124 13.97 -18.67 -6.59
N LEU A 125 13.51 -19.41 -5.59
CA LEU A 125 13.80 -20.84 -5.41
C LEU A 125 13.41 -21.69 -6.63
N VAL A 126 12.26 -21.40 -7.25
CA VAL A 126 11.79 -22.13 -8.45
C VAL A 126 12.58 -21.77 -9.71
N LYS A 127 13.16 -20.56 -9.77
CA LYS A 127 13.89 -20.07 -10.95
C LYS A 127 15.39 -20.37 -10.89
N SER A 128 15.89 -20.86 -9.76
CA SER A 128 17.30 -21.24 -9.63
C SER A 128 17.68 -22.28 -10.70
N PRO A 129 18.77 -22.07 -11.45
CA PRO A 129 19.22 -23.04 -12.44
C PRO A 129 19.45 -24.39 -11.78
N GLN A 130 18.89 -25.45 -12.35
CA GLN A 130 19.27 -26.83 -12.00
C GLN A 130 20.80 -26.94 -12.15
N PRO A 131 21.54 -27.26 -11.07
CA PRO A 131 22.97 -27.48 -11.17
C PRO A 131 23.21 -28.68 -12.10
N GLY A 132 23.67 -28.42 -13.33
CA GLY A 132 24.05 -29.48 -14.28
C GLY A 132 23.66 -29.30 -15.75
N LYS A 133 22.80 -28.35 -16.13
CA LYS A 133 22.54 -28.08 -17.56
C LYS A 133 23.59 -27.12 -18.14
N LYS A 134 24.67 -27.68 -18.71
CA LYS A 134 25.58 -26.92 -19.60
C LYS A 134 24.76 -26.34 -20.76
N PRO A 135 25.03 -25.09 -21.20
CA PRO A 135 24.42 -24.56 -22.41
C PRO A 135 24.85 -25.43 -23.61
N VAL A 136 23.89 -26.14 -24.20
CA VAL A 136 24.10 -26.86 -25.46
C VAL A 136 24.12 -25.81 -26.56
N GLY A 137 25.33 -25.46 -27.01
CA GLY A 137 25.47 -24.53 -28.14
C GLY A 137 26.74 -23.70 -28.18
N GLU A 138 27.87 -24.26 -27.77
CA GLU A 138 29.17 -23.72 -28.20
C GLU A 138 29.72 -24.72 -29.23
N LYS A 139 29.37 -24.49 -30.50
CA LYS A 139 30.06 -25.15 -31.62
C LYS A 139 31.29 -24.28 -31.92
N LEU A 140 32.46 -24.85 -31.63
CA LEU A 140 33.75 -24.44 -32.17
C LEU A 140 33.76 -24.53 -33.69
#